data_AF-A0A3R6QAT3-F1
#
_entry.id   AF-A0A3R6QAT3-F1
#
_cell.length_a   1.000
_cell.length_b   1.000
_cell.length_c   1.000
_cell.angle_alpha   90.00
_cell.angle_beta   90.00
_cell.angle_gamma   90.00
#
_symmetry.space_group_name_H-M   'P 1'
#
loop_
_entity.id
_entity.type
_entity.pdbx_description
1 polymer ?
#
loop_
_entity_poly.entity_id
_entity_poly.type
_entity_poly.pdbx_seq_one_letter_code
_entity_poly.pdbx_strand_id
1 'polypeptide(L)'
;MKQLVCEMCGSTDLLKEEGVFVCQSCGCKYSVEEAKKMMVEVEGAVTVQNAAQLDNLLKLAHSSFESKNYEKAEDFCNQVLAMDDKNFDAWKLKGEAINYQINSNNQRIEEVYNCIMTAYRVLDEEKKEQEKYDIFMLLNMCLKGEVYFWLQQFEANRPTDYALKRAKNAYVDSYNKMKAALEELGFLEEPKQGLLFAFDNYFIGKCNKFCLSTWKSTVAYNYYRNYMGKGVDPFSSLPKIRYHADEYRPTKAIWDTFIKEADNVIDLLKFAEKQINDNTNPEVVEAIFSNIVSFQECVIPACSWNVVWMNYVGSYMWDREWHLTDKAKENRRNTINSYLEKKHRIPERLRKIQAAQKEKKRQEKIEKYWQEHQEEKRALDDEQEDIRKKLEELKEKITAIDNANADKLEELYSEKNRLLPCEEAVQKQEDVIRALEKKRQKCGLFQGKMKQEIVTQIDQQEEPKLKELKIQAAAEKKEHQERIDVEINVLKRDGKEFRDQFAKLKKREQEITQELTKER
;
A
#
# COMPACT_ATOMS: atom_id res chain seq x y z
N MET A 1 -29.22 63.98 -13.81
CA MET A 1 -28.83 65.41 -13.85
C MET A 1 -27.71 65.56 -14.87
N LYS A 2 -27.79 66.51 -15.81
CA LYS A 2 -26.73 66.71 -16.82
C LYS A 2 -25.51 67.33 -16.15
N GLN A 3 -24.33 66.70 -16.28
CA GLN A 3 -23.09 67.14 -15.66
C GLN A 3 -22.09 67.58 -16.74
N LEU A 4 -21.41 68.70 -16.49
CA LEU A 4 -20.35 69.20 -17.38
C LEU A 4 -19.05 68.50 -17.02
N VAL A 5 -18.34 68.00 -18.03
CA VAL A 5 -17.02 67.37 -17.88
C VAL A 5 -16.02 68.19 -18.70
N CYS A 6 -14.89 68.55 -18.11
CA CYS A 6 -13.80 69.25 -18.77
C CYS A 6 -13.15 68.32 -19.80
N GLU A 7 -13.13 68.71 -21.09
CA GLU A 7 -12.51 67.92 -22.17
C GLU A 7 -11.01 67.71 -22.00
N MET A 8 -10.32 68.62 -21.30
CA MET A 8 -8.86 68.56 -21.13
C MET A 8 -8.39 67.64 -20.00
N CYS A 9 -9.20 67.42 -18.96
CA CYS A 9 -8.77 66.64 -17.79
C CYS A 9 -9.85 65.73 -17.18
N GLY A 10 -11.06 65.71 -17.73
CA GLY A 10 -12.16 64.88 -17.23
C GLY A 10 -12.78 65.35 -15.90
N SER A 11 -12.32 66.49 -15.35
CA SER A 11 -12.89 67.03 -14.11
C SER A 11 -14.32 67.52 -14.32
N THR A 12 -15.18 67.28 -13.32
CA THR A 12 -16.58 67.74 -13.32
C THR A 12 -16.78 69.04 -12.54
N ASP A 13 -15.70 69.60 -11.98
CA ASP A 13 -15.72 70.81 -11.17
C ASP A 13 -15.47 72.05 -12.03
N LEU A 14 -16.52 72.48 -12.73
CA LEU A 14 -16.53 73.71 -13.54
C LEU A 14 -17.43 74.77 -12.90
N LEU A 15 -16.83 75.91 -12.56
CA LEU A 15 -17.54 77.08 -12.00
C LEU A 15 -17.73 78.15 -13.07
N LYS A 16 -18.86 78.87 -13.02
CA LYS A 16 -19.15 79.95 -13.96
C LYS A 16 -18.62 81.27 -13.40
N GLU A 17 -17.66 81.88 -14.09
CA GLU A 17 -17.06 83.16 -13.75
C GLU A 17 -17.11 84.08 -14.98
N GLU A 18 -17.62 85.31 -14.83
CA GLU A 18 -17.63 86.36 -15.87
C GLU A 18 -18.14 85.91 -17.26
N GLY A 19 -19.08 84.96 -17.30
CA GLY A 19 -19.69 84.48 -18.56
C GLY A 19 -18.98 83.31 -19.24
N VAL A 20 -17.93 82.74 -18.63
CA VAL A 20 -17.27 81.49 -19.07
C VAL A 20 -17.26 80.45 -17.95
N PHE A 21 -17.18 79.16 -18.28
CA PHE A 21 -17.02 78.06 -17.34
C PHE A 21 -15.53 77.73 -17.18
N VAL A 22 -15.02 77.78 -15.96
CA VAL A 22 -13.61 77.54 -15.65
C VAL A 22 -13.48 76.23 -14.87
N CYS A 23 -12.71 75.29 -15.42
CA CYS A 23 -12.36 74.05 -14.74
C CYS A 23 -11.41 74.32 -13.57
N GLN A 24 -11.81 73.99 -12.34
CA GLN A 24 -11.01 74.25 -11.15
C GLN A 24 -9.74 73.39 -11.07
N SER A 25 -9.73 72.24 -11.75
CA SER A 25 -8.57 71.33 -11.73
C SER A 25 -7.46 71.68 -12.71
N CYS A 26 -7.76 72.25 -13.89
CA CYS A 26 -6.74 72.53 -14.92
C CYS A 26 -6.77 73.97 -15.46
N GLY A 27 -7.73 74.80 -15.05
CA GLY A 27 -7.84 76.20 -15.47
C GLY A 27 -8.39 76.43 -16.89
N CYS A 28 -8.76 75.37 -17.63
CA CYS A 28 -9.37 75.51 -18.96
C CYS A 28 -10.71 76.26 -18.87
N LYS A 29 -10.90 77.20 -19.79
CA LYS A 29 -12.09 78.06 -19.87
C LYS A 29 -12.91 77.68 -21.09
N TYR A 30 -14.21 77.50 -20.88
CA TYR A 30 -15.18 77.17 -21.91
C TYR A 30 -16.22 78.28 -22.01
N SER A 31 -16.56 78.68 -23.22
CA SER A 31 -17.71 79.55 -23.45
C SER A 31 -19.02 78.84 -23.09
N VAL A 32 -20.10 79.61 -22.89
CA VAL A 32 -21.43 79.04 -22.62
C VAL A 32 -21.91 78.12 -23.74
N GLU A 33 -21.55 78.41 -24.98
CA GLU A 33 -21.88 77.61 -26.17
C GLU A 33 -21.11 76.28 -26.19
N GLU A 34 -19.82 76.29 -25.84
CA GLU A 34 -19.00 75.07 -25.73
C GLU A 34 -19.46 74.20 -24.57
N ALA A 35 -19.77 74.79 -23.41
CA ALA A 35 -20.33 74.07 -22.27
C ALA A 35 -21.65 73.35 -22.60
N LYS A 36 -22.52 73.96 -23.42
CA LYS A 36 -23.76 73.30 -23.89
C LYS A 36 -23.51 72.09 -24.78
N LYS A 37 -22.44 72.10 -25.59
CA LYS A 37 -22.08 70.98 -26.48
C LYS A 37 -21.45 69.81 -25.71
N MET A 38 -20.79 70.10 -24.58
CA MET A 38 -20.18 69.09 -23.70
C MET A 38 -21.18 68.37 -22.77
N MET A 39 -22.48 68.58 -22.94
CA MET A 39 -23.52 67.86 -22.17
C MET A 39 -23.70 66.44 -22.72
N VAL A 40 -23.04 65.45 -22.12
CA VAL A 40 -23.22 64.02 -22.44
C VAL A 40 -24.20 63.38 -21.44
N GLU A 41 -25.13 62.56 -21.94
CA GLU A 41 -25.98 61.69 -21.12
C GLU A 41 -25.13 60.52 -20.57
N VAL A 42 -24.83 60.57 -19.27
CA VAL A 42 -24.06 59.54 -18.56
C VAL A 42 -25.01 58.48 -18.01
N GLU A 43 -25.59 57.67 -18.89
CA GLU A 43 -26.23 56.41 -18.51
C GLU A 43 -25.63 55.29 -19.38
N GLY A 44 -24.41 54.85 -19.02
CA GLY A 44 -23.80 53.64 -19.63
C GLY A 44 -22.27 53.63 -19.77
N ALA A 45 -21.58 54.77 -19.77
CA ALA A 45 -20.12 54.80 -20.04
C ALA A 45 -19.24 54.36 -18.85
N VAL A 46 -19.65 54.67 -17.61
CA VAL A 46 -18.86 54.40 -16.38
C VAL A 46 -18.82 52.89 -16.07
N THR A 47 -19.92 52.17 -16.30
CA THR A 47 -20.02 50.72 -16.06
C THR A 47 -19.15 49.91 -17.03
N VAL A 48 -19.03 50.34 -18.28
CA VAL A 48 -18.21 49.66 -19.30
C VAL A 48 -16.71 49.87 -19.08
N GLN A 49 -16.29 51.06 -18.62
CA GLN A 49 -14.88 51.35 -18.32
C GLN A 49 -14.36 50.53 -17.14
N ASN A 50 -15.16 50.39 -16.08
CA ASN A 50 -14.78 49.57 -14.91
C ASN A 50 -14.66 48.08 -15.27
N ALA A 51 -15.52 47.55 -16.15
CA ALA A 51 -15.44 46.16 -16.60
C ALA A 51 -14.16 45.88 -17.43
N ALA A 52 -13.79 46.78 -18.34
CA ALA A 52 -12.56 46.65 -19.13
C ALA A 52 -11.29 46.78 -18.27
N GLN A 53 -11.33 47.64 -17.25
CA GLN A 53 -10.24 47.79 -16.29
C GLN A 53 -10.06 46.54 -15.41
N LEU A 54 -11.16 45.95 -14.93
CA LEU A 54 -11.16 44.69 -14.17
C LEU A 54 -10.55 43.54 -14.98
N ASP A 55 -10.99 43.36 -16.24
CA ASP A 55 -10.47 42.32 -17.13
C ASP A 55 -8.97 42.50 -17.41
N ASN A 56 -8.51 43.73 -17.63
CA ASN A 56 -7.08 44.02 -17.81
C ASN A 56 -6.26 43.69 -16.55
N LEU A 57 -6.74 44.10 -15.38
CA LEU A 57 -6.04 43.82 -14.11
C LEU A 57 -5.97 42.32 -13.80
N LEU A 58 -7.04 41.56 -14.06
CA LEU A 58 -7.03 40.10 -13.92
C LEU A 58 -6.02 39.47 -14.89
N LYS A 59 -5.96 39.90 -16.15
CA LYS A 59 -4.95 39.43 -17.12
C LYS A 59 -3.53 39.73 -16.67
N LEU A 60 -3.29 40.91 -16.09
CA LEU A 60 -1.99 41.27 -15.51
C LEU A 60 -1.65 40.41 -14.29
N ALA A 61 -2.63 40.11 -13.44
CA ALA A 61 -2.46 39.21 -12.30
C ALA A 61 -2.06 37.80 -12.77
N HIS A 62 -2.79 37.22 -13.72
CA HIS A 62 -2.48 35.92 -14.31
C HIS A 62 -1.10 35.90 -14.99
N SER A 63 -0.79 36.89 -15.83
CA SER A 63 0.50 36.99 -16.49
C SER A 63 1.67 37.12 -15.51
N SER A 64 1.46 37.88 -14.42
CA SER A 64 2.45 38.01 -13.34
C SER A 64 2.64 36.70 -12.60
N PHE A 65 1.56 35.96 -12.34
CA PHE A 65 1.60 34.64 -11.71
C PHE A 65 2.34 33.62 -12.59
N GLU A 66 2.01 33.53 -13.88
CA GLU A 66 2.70 32.65 -14.85
C GLU A 66 4.19 33.00 -14.98
N SER A 67 4.53 34.28 -14.88
CA SER A 67 5.90 34.77 -14.85
C SER A 67 6.60 34.57 -13.49
N LYS A 68 5.96 33.88 -12.54
CA LYS A 68 6.43 33.62 -11.16
C LYS A 68 6.67 34.87 -10.33
N ASN A 69 6.06 35.99 -10.72
CA ASN A 69 6.08 37.23 -9.96
C ASN A 69 4.85 37.29 -9.04
N TYR A 70 4.86 36.45 -8.01
CA TYR A 70 3.70 36.23 -7.15
C TYR A 70 3.33 37.46 -6.31
N GLU A 71 4.30 38.28 -5.92
CA GLU A 71 4.05 39.56 -5.22
C GLU A 71 3.25 40.51 -6.10
N LYS A 72 3.66 40.70 -7.37
CA LYS A 72 2.87 41.51 -8.31
C LYS A 72 1.51 40.90 -8.65
N ALA A 73 1.43 39.58 -8.76
CA ALA A 73 0.15 38.90 -8.98
C ALA A 73 -0.82 39.19 -7.83
N GLU A 74 -0.33 39.13 -6.59
CA GLU A 74 -1.08 39.50 -5.38
C GLU A 74 -1.52 40.97 -5.42
N ASP A 75 -0.63 41.89 -5.77
CA ASP A 75 -0.95 43.33 -5.88
C ASP A 75 -2.04 43.63 -6.91
N PHE A 76 -1.98 42.98 -8.08
CA PHE A 76 -3.03 43.11 -9.08
C PHE A 76 -4.36 42.52 -8.59
N CYS A 77 -4.33 41.38 -7.90
CA CYS A 77 -5.54 40.82 -7.28
C CYS A 77 -6.13 41.78 -6.24
N ASN A 78 -5.30 42.40 -5.39
CA ASN A 78 -5.75 43.40 -4.42
C ASN A 78 -6.43 44.60 -5.09
N GLN A 79 -5.93 45.05 -6.25
CA GLN A 79 -6.56 46.11 -7.03
C GLN A 79 -7.92 45.68 -7.61
N VAL A 80 -8.03 44.46 -8.13
CA VAL A 80 -9.31 43.89 -8.60
C VAL A 80 -10.30 43.83 -7.44
N LEU A 81 -9.89 43.31 -6.29
CA LEU A 81 -10.74 43.16 -5.10
C LEU A 81 -11.15 44.50 -4.47
N ALA A 82 -10.40 45.57 -4.70
CA ALA A 82 -10.79 46.92 -4.28
C ALA A 82 -11.92 47.49 -5.16
N MET A 83 -12.08 46.99 -6.39
CA MET A 83 -13.13 47.41 -7.34
C MET A 83 -14.33 46.46 -7.33
N ASP A 84 -14.08 45.16 -7.15
CA ASP A 84 -15.06 44.09 -7.10
C ASP A 84 -14.65 43.08 -6.02
N ASP A 85 -15.17 43.26 -4.80
CA ASP A 85 -14.89 42.41 -3.65
C ASP A 85 -15.53 41.01 -3.74
N LYS A 86 -16.37 40.78 -4.76
CA LYS A 86 -17.00 39.48 -5.05
C LYS A 86 -16.33 38.75 -6.21
N ASN A 87 -15.18 39.24 -6.68
CA ASN A 87 -14.48 38.62 -7.79
C ASN A 87 -13.86 37.27 -7.38
N PHE A 88 -14.45 36.18 -7.87
CA PHE A 88 -14.01 34.80 -7.60
C PHE A 88 -12.56 34.57 -8.02
N ASP A 89 -12.22 34.92 -9.25
CA ASP A 89 -10.90 34.66 -9.84
C ASP A 89 -9.80 35.42 -9.09
N ALA A 90 -10.07 36.67 -8.69
CA ALA A 90 -9.11 37.46 -7.90
C ALA A 90 -8.88 36.88 -6.50
N TRP A 91 -9.93 36.46 -5.79
CA TRP A 91 -9.77 35.82 -4.48
C TRP A 91 -9.00 34.50 -4.56
N LYS A 92 -9.32 33.68 -5.56
CA LYS A 92 -8.66 32.39 -5.81
C LYS A 92 -7.18 32.60 -6.15
N LEU A 93 -6.89 33.43 -7.16
CA LEU A 93 -5.53 33.70 -7.62
C LEU A 93 -4.68 34.39 -6.54
N LYS A 94 -5.28 35.27 -5.72
CA LYS A 94 -4.60 35.86 -4.56
C LYS A 94 -4.13 34.79 -3.58
N GLY A 95 -5.00 33.84 -3.23
CA GLY A 95 -4.64 32.73 -2.34
C GLY A 95 -3.48 31.89 -2.90
N GLU A 96 -3.49 31.60 -4.20
CA GLU A 96 -2.41 30.88 -4.87
C GLU A 96 -1.10 31.67 -4.85
N ALA A 97 -1.15 32.96 -5.19
CA ALA A 97 0.01 33.83 -5.22
C ALA A 97 0.66 33.95 -3.84
N ILE A 98 -0.14 34.08 -2.78
CA ILE A 98 0.37 34.10 -1.40
C ILE A 98 1.05 32.76 -1.05
N ASN A 99 0.46 31.63 -1.44
CA ASN A 99 1.00 30.30 -1.14
C ASN A 99 2.42 30.11 -1.69
N TYR A 100 2.71 30.62 -2.89
CA TYR A 100 4.07 30.55 -3.46
C TYR A 100 5.09 31.50 -2.83
N GLN A 101 4.64 32.43 -1.98
CA GLN A 101 5.50 33.34 -1.22
C GLN A 101 5.80 32.83 0.20
N ILE A 102 5.19 31.70 0.61
CA ILE A 102 5.36 31.14 1.96
C ILE A 102 6.79 30.69 2.20
N ASN A 103 7.33 31.05 3.37
CA ASN A 103 8.63 30.58 3.86
C ASN A 103 8.66 30.57 5.40
N SER A 104 9.81 30.21 5.98
CA SER A 104 9.97 30.07 7.43
C SER A 104 9.64 31.35 8.22
N ASN A 105 9.84 32.52 7.60
CA ASN A 105 9.62 33.83 8.18
C ASN A 105 8.28 34.45 7.77
N ASN A 106 7.70 34.00 6.65
CA ASN A 106 6.46 34.52 6.08
C ASN A 106 5.45 33.38 5.88
N GLN A 107 4.76 32.98 6.94
CA GLN A 107 3.98 31.72 6.91
C GLN A 107 2.66 31.82 6.17
N ARG A 108 1.92 32.94 6.30
CA ARG A 108 0.66 33.34 5.59
C ARG A 108 -0.36 32.25 5.18
N ILE A 109 -0.28 31.01 5.68
CA ILE A 109 -1.16 29.91 5.28
C ILE A 109 -2.61 30.14 5.72
N GLU A 110 -2.79 30.84 6.83
CA GLU A 110 -4.09 31.33 7.28
C GLU A 110 -4.71 32.28 6.25
N GLU A 111 -3.91 33.16 5.67
CA GLU A 111 -4.37 34.10 4.65
C GLU A 111 -4.71 33.39 3.34
N VAL A 112 -3.89 32.41 2.93
CA VAL A 112 -4.17 31.52 1.79
C VAL A 112 -5.52 30.83 1.97
N TYR A 113 -5.73 30.19 3.12
CA TYR A 113 -6.98 29.52 3.46
C TYR A 113 -8.17 30.48 3.37
N ASN A 114 -8.05 31.66 3.99
CA ASN A 114 -9.12 32.65 3.99
C ASN A 114 -9.42 33.22 2.60
N CYS A 115 -8.41 33.46 1.76
CA CYS A 115 -8.62 33.92 0.38
C CYS A 115 -9.38 32.87 -0.44
N ILE A 116 -8.94 31.61 -0.41
CA ILE A 116 -9.56 30.54 -1.19
C ILE A 116 -10.99 30.26 -0.69
N MET A 117 -11.22 30.23 0.63
CA MET A 117 -12.57 30.07 1.16
C MET A 117 -13.47 31.26 0.85
N THR A 118 -12.93 32.48 0.83
CA THR A 118 -13.68 33.67 0.41
C THR A 118 -14.08 33.58 -1.06
N ALA A 119 -13.19 33.08 -1.94
CA ALA A 119 -13.54 32.80 -3.33
C ALA A 119 -14.77 31.89 -3.42
N TYR A 120 -14.82 30.80 -2.65
CA TYR A 120 -16.00 29.93 -2.62
C TYR A 120 -17.27 30.63 -2.08
N ARG A 121 -17.13 31.45 -1.03
CA ARG A 121 -18.27 32.13 -0.38
C ARG A 121 -18.95 33.17 -1.26
N VAL A 122 -18.23 33.78 -2.20
CA VAL A 122 -18.79 34.81 -3.10
C VAL A 122 -19.57 34.22 -4.29
N LEU A 123 -19.45 32.91 -4.54
CA LEU A 123 -20.19 32.21 -5.59
C LEU A 123 -21.68 32.08 -5.24
N ASP A 124 -22.52 32.04 -6.29
CA ASP A 124 -23.91 31.58 -6.17
C ASP A 124 -23.98 30.05 -5.95
N GLU A 125 -25.13 29.54 -5.51
CA GLU A 125 -25.30 28.12 -5.16
C GLU A 125 -25.09 27.16 -6.33
N GLU A 126 -25.39 27.57 -7.57
CA GLU A 126 -25.17 26.75 -8.75
C GLU A 126 -23.67 26.60 -9.02
N LYS A 127 -22.92 27.71 -9.00
CA LYS A 127 -21.47 27.70 -9.18
C LYS A 127 -20.72 27.06 -8.03
N LYS A 128 -21.22 27.17 -6.79
CA LYS A 128 -20.63 26.47 -5.64
C LYS A 128 -20.58 24.96 -5.86
N GLU A 129 -21.65 24.38 -6.39
CA GLU A 129 -21.68 22.93 -6.67
C GLU A 129 -20.69 22.54 -7.78
N GLN A 130 -20.50 23.41 -8.78
CA GLN A 130 -19.55 23.20 -9.88
C GLN A 130 -18.10 23.34 -9.40
N GLU A 131 -17.79 24.33 -8.58
CA GLU A 131 -16.43 24.72 -8.20
C GLU A 131 -15.92 24.05 -6.91
N LYS A 132 -16.78 23.41 -6.11
CA LYS A 132 -16.38 22.87 -4.79
C LYS A 132 -15.19 21.90 -4.85
N TYR A 133 -15.09 21.11 -5.91
CA TYR A 133 -13.99 20.16 -6.09
C TYR A 133 -12.68 20.87 -6.41
N ASP A 134 -12.73 21.92 -7.23
CA ASP A 134 -11.56 22.73 -7.59
C ASP A 134 -11.05 23.52 -6.38
N ILE A 135 -11.96 24.10 -5.58
CA ILE A 135 -11.62 24.75 -4.32
C ILE A 135 -11.00 23.75 -3.34
N PHE A 136 -11.58 22.57 -3.17
CA PHE A 136 -11.01 21.51 -2.34
C PHE A 136 -9.60 21.12 -2.80
N MET A 137 -9.42 20.89 -4.11
CA MET A 137 -8.13 20.47 -4.67
C MET A 137 -7.06 21.53 -4.42
N LEU A 138 -7.41 22.81 -4.56
CA LEU A 138 -6.51 23.92 -4.30
C LEU A 138 -6.09 24.00 -2.83
N LEU A 139 -7.07 23.99 -1.91
CA LEU A 139 -6.80 23.96 -0.47
C LEU A 139 -5.94 22.75 -0.08
N ASN A 140 -6.24 21.58 -0.64
CA ASN A 140 -5.50 20.35 -0.38
C ASN A 140 -4.05 20.44 -0.87
N MET A 141 -3.80 21.10 -2.00
CA MET A 141 -2.44 21.37 -2.46
C MET A 141 -1.70 22.29 -1.48
N CYS A 142 -2.29 23.45 -1.13
CA CYS A 142 -1.65 24.44 -0.27
C CYS A 142 -1.36 23.89 1.14
N LEU A 143 -2.35 23.25 1.75
CA LEU A 143 -2.23 22.67 3.09
C LEU A 143 -1.24 21.49 3.13
N LYS A 144 -1.17 20.67 2.08
CA LYS A 144 -0.10 19.66 1.95
C LYS A 144 1.28 20.30 1.76
N GLY A 145 1.35 21.42 1.04
CA GLY A 145 2.56 22.22 0.86
C GLY A 145 3.12 22.70 2.19
N GLU A 146 2.29 23.25 3.07
CA GLU A 146 2.69 23.69 4.42
C GLU A 146 3.25 22.54 5.26
N VAL A 147 2.56 21.39 5.28
CA VAL A 147 3.02 20.19 5.99
C VAL A 147 4.36 19.71 5.43
N TYR A 148 4.49 19.66 4.11
CA TYR A 148 5.74 19.26 3.44
C TYR A 148 6.89 20.19 3.80
N PHE A 149 6.66 21.50 3.74
CA PHE A 149 7.65 22.52 4.06
C PHE A 149 8.21 22.31 5.47
N TRP A 150 7.36 22.13 6.48
CA TRP A 150 7.85 21.95 7.85
C TRP A 150 8.53 20.60 8.10
N LEU A 151 8.13 19.53 7.41
CA LEU A 151 8.87 18.27 7.43
C LEU A 151 10.24 18.39 6.77
N GLN A 152 10.34 19.17 5.69
CA GLN A 152 11.61 19.48 5.04
C GLN A 152 12.51 20.34 5.94
N GLN A 153 11.96 21.34 6.63
CA GLN A 153 12.71 22.16 7.59
C GLN A 153 13.18 21.35 8.80
N PHE A 154 12.42 20.32 9.20
CA PHE A 154 12.81 19.39 10.27
C PHE A 154 14.07 18.59 9.90
N GLU A 155 14.21 18.20 8.62
CA GLU A 155 15.43 17.59 8.10
C GLU A 155 16.57 18.61 7.98
N ALA A 156 16.31 19.77 7.39
CA ALA A 156 17.33 20.77 7.06
C ALA A 156 17.96 21.46 8.28
N ASN A 157 17.17 21.79 9.31
CA ASN A 157 17.61 22.58 10.48
C ASN A 157 17.95 21.72 11.71
N ARG A 158 18.16 20.41 11.50
CA ARG A 158 18.27 19.37 12.53
C ARG A 158 16.95 19.16 13.32
N PRO A 159 16.70 17.95 13.84
CA PRO A 159 15.47 17.64 14.56
C PRO A 159 15.50 18.15 16.01
N THR A 160 15.42 19.47 16.17
CA THR A 160 15.31 20.15 17.47
C THR A 160 13.87 20.11 18.01
N ASP A 161 13.68 20.41 19.29
CA ASP A 161 12.33 20.47 19.91
C ASP A 161 11.43 21.51 19.21
N TYR A 162 12.04 22.61 18.78
CA TYR A 162 11.36 23.64 18.00
C TYR A 162 10.90 23.10 16.65
N ALA A 163 11.80 22.45 15.90
CA ALA A 163 11.46 21.85 14.61
C ALA A 163 10.37 20.78 14.75
N LEU A 164 10.46 19.92 15.78
CA LEU A 164 9.45 18.92 16.09
C LEU A 164 8.08 19.54 16.33
N LYS A 165 8.02 20.58 17.17
CA LYS A 165 6.79 21.30 17.49
C LYS A 165 6.20 21.95 16.24
N ARG A 166 7.02 22.58 15.40
CA ARG A 166 6.59 23.20 14.14
C ARG A 166 5.99 22.16 13.19
N ALA A 167 6.66 21.04 12.97
CA ALA A 167 6.16 19.98 12.09
C ALA A 167 4.82 19.38 12.56
N LYS A 168 4.67 19.13 13.87
CA LYS A 168 3.41 18.64 14.46
C LYS A 168 2.28 19.66 14.31
N ASN A 169 2.55 20.93 14.65
CA ASN A 169 1.56 21.99 14.58
C ASN A 169 1.09 22.25 13.14
N ALA A 170 2.01 22.24 12.18
CA ALA A 170 1.67 22.43 10.77
C ALA A 170 0.67 21.37 10.27
N TYR A 171 0.88 20.11 10.65
CA TYR A 171 -0.07 19.03 10.36
C TYR A 171 -1.42 19.24 11.03
N VAL A 172 -1.45 19.47 12.34
CA VAL A 172 -2.71 19.61 13.10
C VAL A 172 -3.53 20.78 12.57
N ASP A 173 -2.89 21.93 12.36
CA ASP A 173 -3.55 23.12 11.83
C ASP A 173 -4.09 22.89 10.42
N SER A 174 -3.26 22.33 9.53
CA SER A 174 -3.66 22.03 8.16
C SER A 174 -4.79 21.00 8.07
N TYR A 175 -4.76 19.97 8.92
CA TYR A 175 -5.83 18.98 9.01
C TYR A 175 -7.15 19.60 9.47
N ASN A 176 -7.10 20.44 10.51
CA ASN A 176 -8.30 21.11 11.02
C ASN A 176 -8.90 22.09 10.00
N LYS A 177 -8.06 22.84 9.29
CA LYS A 177 -8.47 23.69 8.16
C LYS A 177 -9.11 22.86 7.04
N MET A 178 -8.49 21.74 6.67
CA MET A 178 -9.05 20.83 5.67
C MET A 178 -10.43 20.32 6.08
N LYS A 179 -10.56 19.89 7.33
CA LYS A 179 -11.83 19.41 7.88
C LYS A 179 -12.92 20.48 7.84
N ALA A 180 -12.59 21.70 8.28
CA ALA A 180 -13.52 22.83 8.27
C ALA A 180 -13.93 23.22 6.84
N ALA A 181 -12.99 23.23 5.90
CA ALA A 181 -13.30 23.50 4.49
C ALA A 181 -14.24 22.43 3.90
N LEU A 182 -13.98 21.14 4.15
CA LEU A 182 -14.85 20.06 3.65
C LEU A 182 -16.28 20.16 4.21
N GLU A 183 -16.43 20.62 5.45
CA GLU A 183 -17.74 20.90 6.07
C GLU A 183 -18.45 22.06 5.37
N GLU A 184 -17.74 23.16 5.11
CA GLU A 184 -18.31 24.33 4.46
C GLU A 184 -18.64 24.10 2.98
N LEU A 185 -17.84 23.28 2.28
CA LEU A 185 -18.06 22.90 0.88
C LEU A 185 -19.22 21.91 0.68
N GLY A 186 -19.84 21.42 1.76
CA GLY A 186 -21.01 20.55 1.70
C GLY A 186 -20.71 19.12 1.24
N PHE A 187 -19.49 18.59 1.46
CA PHE A 187 -19.19 17.19 1.16
C PHE A 187 -19.97 16.25 2.09
N LEU A 188 -20.56 15.19 1.52
CA LEU A 188 -21.16 14.10 2.29
C LEU A 188 -20.11 13.42 3.19
N GLU A 189 -20.57 12.85 4.31
CA GLU A 189 -19.68 12.28 5.34
C GLU A 189 -18.73 11.18 4.81
N GLU A 190 -19.21 10.27 3.96
CA GLU A 190 -18.34 9.21 3.39
C GLU A 190 -17.21 9.78 2.50
N PRO A 191 -17.50 10.60 1.46
CA PRO A 191 -16.47 11.28 0.68
C PRO A 191 -15.51 12.11 1.54
N LYS A 192 -16.04 12.88 2.49
CA LYS A 192 -15.26 13.72 3.42
C LYS A 192 -14.25 12.89 4.21
N GLN A 193 -14.67 11.76 4.79
CA GLN A 193 -13.78 10.86 5.52
C GLN A 193 -12.67 10.31 4.62
N GLY A 194 -13.00 9.90 3.39
CA GLY A 194 -12.02 9.43 2.41
C GLY A 194 -10.95 10.47 2.08
N LEU A 195 -11.35 11.74 1.91
CA LEU A 195 -10.44 12.86 1.63
C LEU A 195 -9.54 13.19 2.84
N LEU A 196 -10.07 13.16 4.05
CA LEU A 196 -9.28 13.34 5.28
C LEU A 196 -8.27 12.19 5.48
N PHE A 197 -8.69 10.94 5.25
CA PHE A 197 -7.76 9.80 5.28
C PHE A 197 -6.64 9.93 4.25
N ALA A 198 -6.93 10.47 3.06
CA ALA A 198 -5.90 10.75 2.07
C ALA A 198 -4.92 11.85 2.53
N PHE A 199 -5.36 12.82 3.32
CA PHE A 199 -4.50 13.83 3.93
C PHE A 199 -3.60 13.23 5.01
N ASP A 200 -4.15 12.40 5.91
CA ASP A 200 -3.37 11.66 6.92
C ASP A 200 -2.30 10.78 6.25
N ASN A 201 -2.69 10.02 5.23
CA ASN A 201 -1.79 9.11 4.52
C ASN A 201 -0.66 9.84 3.78
N TYR A 202 -0.93 11.05 3.28
CA TYR A 202 0.12 11.92 2.76
C TYR A 202 1.12 12.29 3.86
N PHE A 203 0.65 12.75 5.02
CA PHE A 203 1.51 13.11 6.14
C PHE A 203 2.34 11.92 6.63
N ILE A 204 1.71 10.77 6.86
CA ILE A 204 2.36 9.53 7.31
C ILE A 204 3.49 9.13 6.36
N GLY A 205 3.21 9.10 5.06
CA GLY A 205 4.19 8.73 4.04
C GLY A 205 5.38 9.70 3.97
N LYS A 206 5.11 11.02 4.00
CA LYS A 206 6.17 12.04 4.01
C LYS A 206 6.98 11.99 5.31
N CYS A 207 6.31 11.90 6.45
CA CYS A 207 6.94 11.80 7.77
C CYS A 207 7.90 10.62 7.82
N ASN A 208 7.49 9.42 7.39
CA ASN A 208 8.37 8.26 7.36
C ASN A 208 9.64 8.51 6.54
N LYS A 209 9.48 9.08 5.33
CA LYS A 209 10.60 9.40 4.44
C LYS A 209 11.56 10.43 5.06
N PHE A 210 11.03 11.55 5.56
CA PHE A 210 11.83 12.62 6.15
C PHE A 210 12.53 12.17 7.44
N CYS A 211 11.86 11.44 8.33
CA CYS A 211 12.47 10.89 9.53
C CYS A 211 13.61 9.91 9.21
N LEU A 212 13.41 9.01 8.24
CA LEU A 212 14.46 8.09 7.80
C LEU A 212 15.65 8.83 7.18
N SER A 213 15.38 9.84 6.36
CA SER A 213 16.42 10.67 5.74
C SER A 213 17.21 11.44 6.80
N THR A 214 16.51 12.15 7.70
CA THR A 214 17.09 12.92 8.82
C THR A 214 17.94 12.03 9.72
N TRP A 215 17.47 10.82 10.02
CA TRP A 215 18.24 9.84 10.78
C TRP A 215 19.56 9.53 10.08
N LYS A 216 19.52 9.21 8.78
CA LYS A 216 20.68 8.80 8.00
C LYS A 216 21.66 9.91 7.70
N SER A 217 21.18 11.12 7.43
CA SER A 217 22.01 12.24 6.98
C SER A 217 22.56 13.07 8.14
N THR A 218 21.82 13.14 9.25
CA THR A 218 22.09 14.09 10.33
C THR A 218 22.28 13.37 11.66
N VAL A 219 21.27 12.70 12.19
CA VAL A 219 21.29 12.22 13.59
C VAL A 219 22.32 11.11 13.79
N ALA A 220 22.13 9.98 13.11
CA ALA A 220 23.02 8.83 13.23
C ALA A 220 24.38 9.10 12.57
N TYR A 221 24.42 9.84 11.46
CA TYR A 221 25.68 10.19 10.80
C TYR A 221 26.54 11.11 11.67
N ASN A 222 25.99 12.13 12.32
CA ASN A 222 26.82 12.99 13.17
C ASN A 222 27.37 12.26 14.39
N TYR A 223 26.63 11.27 14.91
CA TYR A 223 27.07 10.47 16.06
C TYR A 223 28.03 9.35 15.68
N TYR A 224 27.73 8.53 14.66
CA TYR A 224 28.53 7.38 14.25
C TYR A 224 29.54 7.69 13.14
N ARG A 225 29.38 8.79 12.39
CA ARG A 225 30.21 9.16 11.23
C ARG A 225 30.42 7.98 10.28
N ASN A 226 31.68 7.71 9.95
CA ASN A 226 32.12 6.65 9.04
C ASN A 226 31.81 5.23 9.54
N TYR A 227 31.26 5.10 10.74
CA TYR A 227 30.91 3.81 11.32
C TYR A 227 29.45 3.40 11.12
N MET A 228 28.61 4.32 10.66
CA MET A 228 27.20 4.05 10.42
C MET A 228 27.01 2.85 9.46
N GLY A 229 26.23 1.85 9.87
CA GLY A 229 25.89 0.69 9.03
C GLY A 229 26.93 -0.43 8.93
N LYS A 230 28.04 -0.37 9.69
CA LYS A 230 29.13 -1.36 9.58
C LYS A 230 28.95 -2.67 10.38
N GLY A 231 27.81 -2.87 11.06
CA GLY A 231 27.45 -4.15 11.71
C GLY A 231 28.36 -4.61 12.86
N VAL A 232 29.36 -3.81 13.25
CA VAL A 232 30.30 -4.04 14.36
C VAL A 232 30.16 -2.88 15.33
N ASP A 233 30.30 -3.10 16.64
CA ASP A 233 30.43 -2.00 17.61
C ASP A 233 31.58 -1.10 17.16
N PRO A 234 31.27 0.12 16.70
CA PRO A 234 32.25 0.91 15.98
C PRO A 234 33.36 1.46 16.86
N PHE A 235 33.20 1.37 18.17
CA PHE A 235 34.14 1.94 19.13
C PHE A 235 35.11 0.91 19.74
N SER A 236 34.92 -0.39 19.41
CA SER A 236 35.73 -1.54 19.86
C SER A 236 35.87 -1.69 21.39
N SER A 237 36.18 -2.89 21.87
CA SER A 237 36.49 -3.12 23.28
C SER A 237 37.94 -2.79 23.66
N LEU A 238 38.81 -2.48 22.70
CA LEU A 238 40.22 -2.17 22.96
C LEU A 238 40.32 -0.71 23.41
N PRO A 239 40.58 -0.42 24.70
CA PRO A 239 40.54 0.95 25.21
C PRO A 239 41.84 1.71 24.90
N LYS A 240 42.83 1.08 24.27
CA LYS A 240 44.16 1.67 24.06
C LYS A 240 44.14 2.64 22.87
N ILE A 241 44.50 3.90 23.12
CA ILE A 241 44.67 4.89 22.05
C ILE A 241 45.90 4.50 21.23
N ARG A 242 45.71 4.23 19.94
CA ARG A 242 46.84 4.03 19.01
C ARG A 242 47.39 5.39 18.63
N TYR A 243 48.62 5.67 19.05
CA TYR A 243 49.40 6.79 18.50
C TYR A 243 49.38 6.65 16.97
N HIS A 244 48.95 7.69 16.24
CA HIS A 244 48.77 7.78 14.78
C HIS A 244 47.39 7.40 14.20
N ALA A 245 46.37 7.07 14.99
CA ALA A 245 45.03 6.85 14.46
C ALA A 245 44.09 8.02 14.80
N ASP A 246 43.47 8.63 13.79
CA ASP A 246 42.37 9.61 13.92
C ASP A 246 41.09 8.93 14.42
N GLU A 247 41.16 8.23 15.56
CA GLU A 247 40.05 7.47 16.12
C GLU A 247 38.98 8.41 16.67
N TYR A 248 37.89 8.54 15.93
CA TYR A 248 36.74 9.31 16.35
C TYR A 248 35.99 8.61 17.50
N ARG A 249 35.72 9.36 18.58
CA ARG A 249 34.82 9.00 19.66
C ARG A 249 33.91 10.18 20.04
N PRO A 250 32.60 9.97 20.25
CA PRO A 250 31.68 11.04 20.65
C PRO A 250 32.03 11.65 22.02
N THR A 251 32.09 12.98 22.10
CA THR A 251 32.16 13.70 23.37
C THR A 251 30.78 13.74 24.04
N LYS A 252 30.71 14.16 25.30
CA LYS A 252 29.42 14.35 26.01
C LYS A 252 28.45 15.24 25.23
N ALA A 253 28.93 16.37 24.68
CA ALA A 253 28.09 17.29 23.91
C ALA A 253 27.50 16.64 22.64
N ILE A 254 28.30 15.81 21.94
CA ILE A 254 27.85 15.06 20.77
C ILE A 254 26.82 14.00 21.18
N TRP A 255 27.07 13.29 22.28
CA TRP A 255 26.14 12.29 22.81
C TRP A 255 24.81 12.89 23.27
N ASP A 256 24.84 13.98 24.05
CA ASP A 256 23.63 14.69 24.50
C ASP A 256 22.79 15.15 23.30
N THR A 257 23.45 15.70 22.27
CA THR A 257 22.79 16.12 21.03
C THR A 257 22.16 14.93 20.30
N PHE A 258 22.90 13.82 20.17
CA PHE A 258 22.41 12.60 19.53
C PHE A 258 21.17 12.04 20.24
N ILE A 259 21.19 11.92 21.56
CA ILE A 259 20.03 11.43 22.33
C ILE A 259 18.80 12.30 22.08
N LYS A 260 18.97 13.62 22.18
CA LYS A 260 17.87 14.58 22.00
C LYS A 260 17.29 14.53 20.59
N GLU A 261 18.15 14.54 19.58
CA GLU A 261 17.73 14.49 18.18
C GLU A 261 17.10 13.16 17.80
N ALA A 262 17.63 12.04 18.32
CA ALA A 262 17.03 10.72 18.15
C ALA A 262 15.62 10.65 18.73
N ASP A 263 15.43 11.18 19.94
CA ASP A 263 14.12 11.20 20.59
C ASP A 263 13.12 12.06 19.80
N ASN A 264 13.54 13.20 19.25
CA ASN A 264 12.68 14.03 18.42
C ASN A 264 12.25 13.35 17.11
N VAL A 265 13.16 12.63 16.43
CA VAL A 265 12.82 11.85 15.23
C VAL A 265 11.84 10.72 15.56
N ILE A 266 12.10 9.99 16.65
CA ILE A 266 11.23 8.91 17.12
C ILE A 266 9.85 9.46 17.50
N ASP A 267 9.77 10.61 18.17
CA ASP A 267 8.52 11.24 18.58
C ASP A 267 7.70 11.78 17.41
N LEU A 268 8.33 12.16 16.31
CA LEU A 268 7.63 12.51 15.08
C LEU A 268 7.04 11.26 14.41
N LEU A 269 7.77 10.14 14.37
CA LEU A 269 7.26 8.85 13.88
C LEU A 269 6.10 8.33 14.73
N LYS A 270 6.19 8.44 16.07
CA LYS A 270 5.09 8.10 16.99
C LYS A 270 3.87 9.01 16.80
N PHE A 271 4.09 10.25 16.39
CA PHE A 271 2.99 11.16 16.07
C PHE A 271 2.31 10.78 14.75
N ALA A 272 3.07 10.36 13.74
CA ALA A 272 2.52 9.79 12.50
C ALA A 272 1.77 8.47 12.72
N GLU A 273 2.25 7.60 13.62
CA GLU A 273 1.52 6.37 14.01
C GLU A 273 0.07 6.69 14.44
N LYS A 274 -0.14 7.78 15.19
CA LYS A 274 -1.48 8.14 15.67
C LYS A 274 -2.46 8.53 14.56
N GLN A 275 -1.97 8.79 13.36
CA GLN A 275 -2.78 9.18 12.20
C GLN A 275 -3.14 7.98 11.30
N ILE A 276 -2.63 6.78 11.62
CA ILE A 276 -2.92 5.57 10.84
C ILE A 276 -4.43 5.30 10.83
N ASN A 277 -4.96 5.12 9.63
CA ASN A 277 -6.35 4.80 9.36
C ASN A 277 -6.46 3.53 8.50
N ASP A 278 -7.70 3.10 8.23
CA ASP A 278 -7.98 1.86 7.51
C ASP A 278 -7.48 1.88 6.05
N ASN A 279 -7.25 3.07 5.49
CA ASN A 279 -6.74 3.26 4.12
C ASN A 279 -5.21 3.44 4.07
N THR A 280 -4.52 3.45 5.23
CA THR A 280 -3.06 3.62 5.25
C THR A 280 -2.37 2.41 4.63
N ASN A 281 -1.38 2.65 3.77
CA ASN A 281 -0.59 1.59 3.15
C ASN A 281 0.13 0.75 4.24
N PRO A 282 -0.15 -0.57 4.34
CA PRO A 282 0.46 -1.45 5.34
C PRO A 282 1.99 -1.47 5.32
N GLU A 283 2.62 -1.30 4.15
CA GLU A 283 4.08 -1.27 3.99
C GLU A 283 4.69 -0.02 4.62
N VAL A 284 4.00 1.12 4.52
CA VAL A 284 4.44 2.38 5.16
C VAL A 284 4.34 2.26 6.67
N VAL A 285 3.28 1.63 7.18
CA VAL A 285 3.12 1.35 8.62
C VAL A 285 4.23 0.44 9.13
N GLU A 286 4.52 -0.64 8.41
CA GLU A 286 5.61 -1.56 8.73
C GLU A 286 6.98 -0.85 8.73
N ALA A 287 7.21 0.04 7.76
CA ALA A 287 8.42 0.85 7.69
C ALA A 287 8.56 1.82 8.88
N ILE A 288 7.48 2.50 9.29
CA ILE A 288 7.47 3.39 10.47
C ILE A 288 7.84 2.61 11.72
N PHE A 289 7.21 1.46 11.96
CA PHE A 289 7.50 0.64 13.15
C PHE A 289 8.92 0.07 13.11
N SER A 290 9.40 -0.34 11.94
CA SER A 290 10.78 -0.80 11.77
C SER A 290 11.79 0.32 12.04
N ASN A 291 11.50 1.54 11.59
CA ASN A 291 12.35 2.71 11.85
C ASN A 291 12.39 3.05 13.34
N ILE A 292 11.24 3.06 14.03
CA ILE A 292 11.19 3.27 15.48
C ILE A 292 12.04 2.23 16.22
N VAL A 293 11.91 0.94 15.88
CA VAL A 293 12.72 -0.13 16.50
C VAL A 293 14.20 0.09 16.23
N SER A 294 14.59 0.26 14.96
CA SER A 294 15.99 0.42 14.57
C SER A 294 16.65 1.63 15.24
N PHE A 295 15.93 2.75 15.36
CA PHE A 295 16.47 3.95 15.99
C PHE A 295 16.68 3.74 17.49
N GLN A 296 15.73 3.08 18.17
CA GLN A 296 15.88 2.72 19.58
C GLN A 296 17.06 1.78 19.82
N GLU A 297 17.26 0.78 18.95
CA GLU A 297 18.39 -0.17 19.01
C GLU A 297 19.74 0.52 18.89
N CYS A 298 19.85 1.55 18.04
CA CYS A 298 21.06 2.38 17.96
C CYS A 298 21.28 3.23 19.22
N VAL A 299 20.20 3.77 19.81
CA VAL A 299 20.32 4.66 20.97
C VAL A 299 20.74 3.93 22.25
N ILE A 300 20.29 2.69 22.46
CA ILE A 300 20.57 1.91 23.69
C ILE A 300 22.07 1.77 24.02
N PRO A 301 22.96 1.39 23.09
CA PRO A 301 24.39 1.24 23.36
C PRO A 301 25.18 2.57 23.28
N ALA A 302 24.55 3.70 22.94
CA ALA A 302 25.25 4.97 22.76
C ALA A 302 25.86 5.49 24.08
N CYS A 303 27.08 6.01 24.00
CA CYS A 303 27.82 6.60 25.10
C CYS A 303 28.76 7.72 24.64
N SER A 304 29.15 8.59 25.56
CA SER A 304 30.29 9.49 25.37
C SER A 304 31.58 8.87 25.88
N TRP A 305 32.68 9.39 25.39
CA TRP A 305 34.02 8.94 25.73
C TRP A 305 34.88 10.09 26.23
N ASN A 306 35.76 9.77 27.16
CA ASN A 306 36.82 10.65 27.64
C ASN A 306 38.17 9.94 27.54
N VAL A 307 39.26 10.72 27.52
CA VAL A 307 40.62 10.20 27.54
C VAL A 307 41.12 10.21 28.98
N VAL A 308 41.50 9.04 29.49
CA VAL A 308 41.99 8.86 30.86
C VAL A 308 43.36 8.20 30.88
N TRP A 309 44.19 8.57 31.86
CA TRP A 309 45.48 7.91 32.09
C TRP A 309 45.29 6.63 32.90
N MET A 310 45.70 5.48 32.36
CA MET A 310 45.54 4.18 33.01
C MET A 310 46.87 3.68 33.57
N ASN A 311 47.05 3.79 34.89
CA ASN A 311 48.31 3.46 35.58
C ASN A 311 48.81 2.03 35.30
N TYR A 312 47.92 1.03 35.24
CA TYR A 312 48.30 -0.37 35.00
C TYR A 312 48.84 -0.62 33.59
N VAL A 313 48.42 0.16 32.60
CA VAL A 313 48.84 0.03 31.18
C VAL A 313 49.86 1.12 30.79
N GLY A 314 50.18 2.05 31.71
CA GLY A 314 51.12 3.14 31.50
C GLY A 314 50.83 4.00 30.25
N SER A 315 49.56 4.18 29.90
CA SER A 315 49.15 4.89 28.68
C SER A 315 47.77 5.53 28.79
N TYR A 316 47.50 6.49 27.91
CA TYR A 316 46.18 7.08 27.73
C TYR A 316 45.24 6.11 27.02
N MET A 317 44.02 6.01 27.55
CA MET A 317 42.99 5.10 27.09
C MET A 317 41.65 5.81 26.94
N TRP A 318 40.80 5.29 26.05
CA TRP A 318 39.40 5.67 25.96
C TRP A 318 38.63 5.03 27.12
N ASP A 319 37.88 5.85 27.85
CA ASP A 319 36.94 5.40 28.88
C ASP A 319 35.54 5.93 28.60
N ARG A 320 34.53 5.11 28.91
CA ARG A 320 33.13 5.50 28.71
C ARG A 320 32.73 6.41 29.86
N GLU A 321 32.33 7.63 29.53
CA GLU A 321 32.02 8.64 30.54
C GLU A 321 30.52 8.70 30.82
N TRP A 322 29.70 8.93 29.79
CA TRP A 322 28.25 9.03 29.92
C TRP A 322 27.54 8.00 29.07
N HIS A 323 26.51 7.37 29.62
CA HIS A 323 25.64 6.45 28.91
C HIS A 323 24.25 6.44 29.56
N LEU A 324 23.27 5.85 28.87
CA LEU A 324 21.94 5.69 29.44
C LEU A 324 21.98 4.87 30.74
N THR A 325 21.12 5.23 31.70
CA THR A 325 20.87 4.43 32.90
C THR A 325 20.18 3.13 32.53
N ASP A 326 20.25 2.11 33.40
CA ASP A 326 19.60 0.83 33.13
C ASP A 326 18.08 0.95 33.00
N LYS A 327 17.47 1.81 33.82
CA LYS A 327 16.04 2.16 33.71
C LYS A 327 15.70 2.80 32.36
N ALA A 328 16.56 3.70 31.84
CA ALA A 328 16.34 4.31 30.54
C ALA A 328 16.50 3.28 29.39
N LYS A 329 17.47 2.37 29.48
CA LYS A 329 17.64 1.27 28.52
C LYS A 329 16.45 0.32 28.54
N GLU A 330 15.95 -0.03 29.72
CA GLU A 330 14.75 -0.86 29.90
C GLU A 330 13.51 -0.22 29.27
N ASN A 331 13.25 1.06 29.52
CA ASN A 331 12.14 1.78 28.88
C ASN A 331 12.21 1.75 27.35
N ARG A 332 13.42 1.88 26.77
CA ARG A 332 13.62 1.78 25.32
C ARG A 332 13.40 0.35 24.80
N ARG A 333 13.86 -0.68 25.52
CA ARG A 333 13.59 -2.09 25.19
C ARG A 333 12.09 -2.42 25.24
N ASN A 334 11.38 -1.92 26.24
CA ASN A 334 9.92 -2.07 26.32
C ASN A 334 9.22 -1.42 25.12
N THR A 335 9.72 -0.25 24.69
CA THR A 335 9.25 0.38 23.45
C THR A 335 9.52 -0.52 22.25
N ILE A 336 10.73 -1.02 22.07
CA ILE A 336 11.09 -1.94 20.96
C ILE A 336 10.14 -3.14 20.92
N ASN A 337 9.93 -3.83 22.04
CA ASN A 337 9.06 -5.00 22.12
C ASN A 337 7.63 -4.66 21.69
N SER A 338 7.08 -3.53 22.16
CA SER A 338 5.74 -3.08 21.76
C SER A 338 5.63 -2.82 20.26
N TYR A 339 6.65 -2.25 19.63
CA TYR A 339 6.63 -2.01 18.18
C TYR A 339 6.89 -3.25 17.35
N LEU A 340 7.69 -4.22 17.84
CA LEU A 340 7.85 -5.53 17.19
C LEU A 340 6.52 -6.30 17.13
N GLU A 341 5.72 -6.25 18.19
CA GLU A 341 4.35 -6.82 18.18
C GLU A 341 3.44 -6.10 17.17
N LYS A 342 3.44 -4.75 17.20
CA LYS A 342 2.63 -3.93 16.30
C LYS A 342 3.01 -4.12 14.82
N LYS A 343 4.29 -4.33 14.53
CA LYS A 343 4.86 -4.51 13.19
C LYS A 343 4.17 -5.61 12.39
N HIS A 344 3.74 -6.69 13.04
CA HIS A 344 2.99 -7.75 12.37
C HIS A 344 1.49 -7.52 12.46
N ARG A 345 0.98 -7.23 13.66
CA ARG A 345 -0.46 -7.18 13.95
C ARG A 345 -1.21 -6.11 13.15
N ILE A 346 -0.68 -4.88 13.11
CA ILE A 346 -1.41 -3.74 12.52
C ILE A 346 -1.40 -3.82 10.98
N PRO A 347 -0.26 -4.02 10.30
CA PRO A 347 -0.25 -4.18 8.84
C PRO A 347 -1.12 -5.36 8.36
N GLU A 348 -1.13 -6.49 9.07
CA GLU A 348 -1.99 -7.63 8.70
C GLU A 348 -3.48 -7.28 8.82
N ARG A 349 -3.88 -6.59 9.90
CA ARG A 349 -5.25 -6.08 10.06
C ARG A 349 -5.64 -5.15 8.90
N LEU A 350 -4.77 -4.22 8.52
CA LEU A 350 -5.02 -3.29 7.41
C LEU A 350 -5.16 -4.03 6.08
N ARG A 351 -4.29 -5.01 5.78
CA ARG A 351 -4.41 -5.86 4.58
C ARG A 351 -5.77 -6.56 4.52
N LYS A 352 -6.27 -7.08 5.65
CA LYS A 352 -7.59 -7.71 5.73
C LYS A 352 -8.73 -6.73 5.46
N ILE A 353 -8.69 -5.54 6.08
CA ILE A 353 -9.71 -4.49 5.86
C ILE A 353 -9.72 -4.04 4.40
N GLN A 354 -8.56 -3.76 3.82
CA GLN A 354 -8.42 -3.30 2.44
C GLN A 354 -8.83 -4.37 1.44
N ALA A 355 -8.51 -5.65 1.69
CA ALA A 355 -9.00 -6.76 0.88
C ALA A 355 -10.53 -6.87 0.91
N ALA A 356 -11.14 -6.72 2.10
CA ALA A 356 -12.60 -6.73 2.24
C ALA A 356 -13.26 -5.53 1.53
N GLN A 357 -12.69 -4.33 1.63
CA GLN A 357 -13.18 -3.15 0.90
C GLN A 357 -13.06 -3.33 -0.63
N LYS A 358 -11.94 -3.90 -1.11
CA LYS A 358 -11.75 -4.18 -2.53
C LYS A 358 -12.76 -5.22 -3.03
N GLU A 359 -13.00 -6.28 -2.26
CA GLU A 359 -14.00 -7.30 -2.55
C GLU A 359 -15.41 -6.72 -2.58
N LYS A 360 -15.77 -5.87 -1.61
CA LYS A 360 -17.06 -5.17 -1.59
C LYS A 360 -17.27 -4.33 -2.86
N LYS A 361 -16.27 -3.51 -3.23
CA LYS A 361 -16.32 -2.71 -4.48
C LYS A 361 -16.42 -3.58 -5.73
N ARG A 362 -15.74 -4.74 -5.75
CA ARG A 362 -15.86 -5.70 -6.85
C ARG A 362 -17.29 -6.23 -6.95
N GLN A 363 -17.89 -6.62 -5.82
CA GLN A 363 -19.27 -7.11 -5.77
C GLN A 363 -20.27 -6.04 -6.21
N GLU A 364 -20.12 -4.79 -5.76
CA GLU A 364 -20.96 -3.66 -6.18
C GLU A 364 -20.92 -3.44 -7.70
N LYS A 365 -19.74 -3.56 -8.32
CA LYS A 365 -19.61 -3.45 -9.79
C LYS A 365 -20.29 -4.61 -10.52
N ILE A 366 -20.06 -5.84 -10.05
CA ILE A 366 -20.70 -7.04 -10.61
C ILE A 366 -22.23 -6.92 -10.51
N GLU A 367 -22.72 -6.48 -9.35
CA GLU A 367 -24.15 -6.27 -9.13
C GLU A 367 -24.71 -5.21 -10.08
N LYS A 368 -24.04 -4.06 -10.20
CA LYS A 368 -24.44 -3.00 -11.13
C LYS A 368 -24.47 -3.48 -12.59
N TYR A 369 -23.44 -4.22 -13.01
CA TYR A 369 -23.38 -4.80 -14.35
C TYR A 369 -24.59 -5.69 -14.64
N TRP A 370 -24.89 -6.60 -13.71
CA TRP A 370 -26.01 -7.54 -13.86
C TRP A 370 -27.39 -6.90 -13.68
N GLN A 371 -27.50 -5.77 -12.97
CA GLN A 371 -28.71 -4.95 -12.96
C GLN A 371 -29.02 -4.39 -14.36
N GLU A 372 -28.00 -4.08 -15.15
CA GLU A 372 -28.11 -3.60 -16.54
C GLU A 372 -28.26 -4.76 -17.56
N HIS A 373 -27.84 -5.98 -17.21
CA HIS A 373 -27.81 -7.16 -18.10
C HIS A 373 -28.65 -8.33 -17.58
N GLN A 374 -29.91 -8.06 -17.18
CA GLN A 374 -30.74 -9.05 -16.51
C GLN A 374 -31.11 -10.26 -17.37
N GLU A 375 -31.29 -10.10 -18.67
CA GLU A 375 -31.66 -11.21 -19.57
C GLU A 375 -30.50 -12.20 -19.75
N GLU A 376 -29.29 -11.69 -19.99
CA GLU A 376 -28.07 -12.52 -20.06
C GLU A 376 -27.85 -13.26 -18.73
N LYS A 377 -28.02 -12.58 -17.59
CA LYS A 377 -27.93 -13.21 -16.27
C LYS A 377 -28.91 -14.35 -16.11
N ARG A 378 -30.19 -14.14 -16.43
CA ARG A 378 -31.23 -15.17 -16.31
C ARG A 378 -30.90 -16.38 -17.19
N ALA A 379 -30.45 -16.17 -18.42
CA ALA A 379 -30.06 -17.27 -19.30
C ALA A 379 -28.91 -18.11 -18.70
N LEU A 380 -27.92 -17.46 -18.10
CA LEU A 380 -26.80 -18.13 -17.43
C LEU A 380 -27.23 -18.85 -16.14
N ASP A 381 -28.09 -18.22 -15.34
CA ASP A 381 -28.62 -18.81 -14.10
C ASP A 381 -29.49 -20.05 -14.42
N ASP A 382 -30.36 -19.97 -15.44
CA ASP A 382 -31.19 -21.07 -15.92
C ASP A 382 -30.32 -22.22 -16.48
N GLU A 383 -29.29 -21.90 -17.28
CA GLU A 383 -28.32 -22.89 -17.78
C GLU A 383 -27.58 -23.57 -16.62
N GLN A 384 -27.15 -22.80 -15.61
CA GLN A 384 -26.48 -23.34 -14.44
C GLN A 384 -27.38 -24.29 -13.63
N GLU A 385 -28.66 -23.95 -13.47
CA GLU A 385 -29.62 -24.81 -12.76
C GLU A 385 -29.86 -26.12 -13.51
N ASP A 386 -30.04 -26.07 -14.83
CA ASP A 386 -30.20 -27.26 -15.67
C ASP A 386 -28.96 -28.17 -15.64
N ILE A 387 -27.77 -27.57 -15.71
CA ILE A 387 -26.51 -28.30 -15.57
C ILE A 387 -26.41 -28.98 -14.21
N ARG A 388 -26.78 -28.31 -13.11
CA ARG A 388 -26.76 -28.90 -11.76
C ARG A 388 -27.69 -30.10 -11.63
N LYS A 389 -28.89 -30.02 -12.20
CA LYS A 389 -29.83 -31.16 -12.24
C LYS A 389 -29.22 -32.34 -12.99
N LYS A 390 -28.68 -32.11 -14.19
CA LYS A 390 -28.01 -33.15 -14.99
C LYS A 390 -26.79 -33.76 -14.28
N LEU A 391 -26.02 -32.96 -13.54
CA LEU A 391 -24.88 -33.45 -12.76
C LEU A 391 -25.31 -34.41 -11.66
N GLU A 392 -26.38 -34.11 -10.92
CA GLU A 392 -26.90 -35.02 -9.89
C GLU A 392 -27.45 -36.31 -10.52
N GLU A 393 -28.20 -36.23 -11.63
CA GLU A 393 -28.68 -37.43 -12.34
C GLU A 393 -27.53 -38.32 -12.84
N LEU A 394 -26.48 -37.73 -13.40
CA LEU A 394 -25.30 -38.48 -13.85
C LEU A 394 -24.55 -39.12 -12.68
N LYS A 395 -24.46 -38.41 -11.55
CA LYS A 395 -23.82 -38.92 -10.33
C LYS A 395 -24.57 -40.12 -9.75
N GLU A 396 -25.90 -40.09 -9.76
CA GLU A 396 -26.74 -41.23 -9.38
C GLU A 396 -26.50 -42.43 -10.31
N LYS A 397 -26.49 -42.20 -11.64
CA LYS A 397 -26.20 -43.26 -12.63
C LYS A 397 -24.81 -43.87 -12.46
N ILE A 398 -23.79 -43.04 -12.25
CA ILE A 398 -22.42 -43.50 -12.01
C ILE A 398 -22.37 -44.37 -10.75
N THR A 399 -23.00 -43.91 -9.67
CA THR A 399 -23.03 -44.64 -8.39
C THR A 399 -23.77 -45.97 -8.53
N ALA A 400 -24.88 -46.01 -9.28
CA ALA A 400 -25.61 -47.25 -9.55
C ALA A 400 -24.77 -48.27 -10.33
N ILE A 401 -24.01 -47.83 -11.35
CA ILE A 401 -23.12 -48.70 -12.12
C ILE A 401 -21.97 -49.21 -11.26
N ASP A 402 -21.33 -48.31 -10.50
CA ASP A 402 -20.21 -48.66 -9.64
C ASP A 402 -20.65 -49.68 -8.57
N ASN A 403 -21.85 -49.52 -8.01
CA ASN A 403 -22.46 -50.49 -7.08
C ASN A 403 -22.81 -51.81 -7.75
N ALA A 404 -23.40 -51.80 -8.96
CA ALA A 404 -23.74 -53.02 -9.69
C ALA A 404 -22.52 -53.84 -10.08
N ASN A 405 -21.39 -53.17 -10.31
CA ASN A 405 -20.12 -53.81 -10.66
C ASN A 405 -19.26 -54.18 -9.43
N ALA A 406 -19.63 -53.73 -8.22
CA ALA A 406 -18.82 -53.91 -7.01
C ALA A 406 -18.58 -55.39 -6.67
N ASP A 407 -19.66 -56.16 -6.54
CA ASP A 407 -19.59 -57.59 -6.19
C ASP A 407 -18.79 -58.38 -7.23
N LYS A 408 -19.04 -58.11 -8.51
CA LYS A 408 -18.35 -58.78 -9.62
C LYS A 408 -16.86 -58.41 -9.70
N LEU A 409 -16.51 -57.16 -9.39
CA LEU A 409 -15.12 -56.75 -9.27
C LEU A 409 -14.42 -57.44 -8.09
N GLU A 410 -15.10 -57.57 -6.95
CA GLU A 410 -14.58 -58.29 -5.78
C GLU A 410 -14.34 -59.77 -6.09
N GLU A 411 -15.28 -60.43 -6.77
CA GLU A 411 -15.12 -61.81 -7.26
C GLU A 411 -13.92 -61.96 -8.19
N LEU A 412 -13.76 -61.08 -9.17
CA LEU A 412 -12.62 -61.11 -10.09
C LEU A 412 -11.28 -60.84 -9.37
N TYR A 413 -11.26 -59.94 -8.39
CA TYR A 413 -10.07 -59.73 -7.56
C TYR A 413 -9.72 -60.94 -6.71
N SER A 414 -10.72 -61.65 -6.18
CA SER A 414 -10.53 -62.90 -5.45
C SER A 414 -9.99 -64.01 -6.37
N GLU A 415 -10.61 -64.20 -7.54
CA GLU A 415 -10.19 -65.21 -8.53
C GLU A 415 -8.78 -64.92 -9.05
N LYS A 416 -8.42 -63.66 -9.30
CA LYS A 416 -7.06 -63.26 -9.74
C LYS A 416 -5.96 -63.71 -8.78
N ASN A 417 -6.28 -63.76 -7.49
CA ASN A 417 -5.34 -64.06 -6.41
C ASN A 417 -5.48 -65.49 -5.90
N ARG A 418 -6.35 -66.30 -6.49
CA ARG A 418 -6.55 -67.69 -6.11
C ARG A 418 -5.32 -68.54 -6.41
N LEU A 419 -5.05 -69.53 -5.56
CA LEU A 419 -4.02 -70.54 -5.80
C LEU A 419 -4.44 -71.44 -6.97
N LEU A 420 -3.61 -71.51 -8.01
CA LEU A 420 -3.90 -72.31 -9.20
C LEU A 420 -3.45 -73.77 -9.05
N PRO A 421 -4.08 -74.74 -9.74
CA PRO A 421 -3.67 -76.14 -9.71
C PRO A 421 -2.21 -76.39 -10.12
N CYS A 422 -1.67 -75.57 -11.03
CA CYS A 422 -0.25 -75.64 -11.41
C CYS A 422 0.68 -75.19 -10.28
N GLU A 423 0.26 -74.22 -9.46
CA GLU A 423 0.98 -73.82 -8.24
C GLU A 423 0.88 -74.89 -7.15
N GLU A 424 -0.27 -75.57 -7.02
CA GLU A 424 -0.41 -76.74 -6.14
C GLU A 424 0.49 -77.91 -6.58
N ALA A 425 0.65 -78.13 -7.89
CA ALA A 425 1.55 -79.14 -8.43
C ALA A 425 3.02 -78.83 -8.10
N VAL A 426 3.41 -77.55 -8.19
CA VAL A 426 4.72 -77.07 -7.72
C VAL A 426 4.89 -77.35 -6.23
N GLN A 427 3.90 -77.00 -5.39
CA GLN A 427 3.96 -77.26 -3.94
C GLN A 427 4.10 -78.75 -3.62
N LYS A 428 3.32 -79.62 -4.28
CA LYS A 428 3.41 -81.08 -4.12
C LYS A 428 4.79 -81.60 -4.51
N GLN A 429 5.36 -81.09 -5.61
CA GLN A 429 6.69 -81.48 -6.04
C GLN A 429 7.78 -80.99 -5.07
N GLU A 430 7.63 -79.79 -4.51
CA GLU A 430 8.50 -79.30 -3.43
C GLU A 430 8.39 -80.18 -2.19
N ASP A 431 7.19 -80.64 -1.82
CA ASP A 431 7.00 -81.54 -0.68
C ASP A 431 7.61 -82.92 -0.91
N VAL A 432 7.59 -83.45 -2.14
CA VAL A 432 8.32 -84.68 -2.51
C VAL A 432 9.82 -84.51 -2.27
N ILE A 433 10.39 -83.40 -2.74
CA ILE A 433 11.82 -83.09 -2.52
C ILE A 433 12.10 -82.95 -1.01
N ARG A 434 11.31 -82.17 -0.26
CA ARG A 434 11.46 -82.03 1.20
C ARG A 434 11.38 -83.37 1.92
N ALA A 435 10.49 -84.28 1.50
CA ALA A 435 10.36 -85.61 2.07
C ALA A 435 11.60 -86.48 1.78
N LEU A 436 12.14 -86.43 0.56
CA LEU A 436 13.38 -87.09 0.19
C LEU A 436 14.58 -86.52 0.96
N GLU A 437 14.66 -85.21 1.14
CA GLU A 437 15.69 -84.56 1.95
C GLU A 437 15.61 -84.97 3.42
N LYS A 438 14.40 -85.05 3.98
CA LYS A 438 14.18 -85.55 5.35
C LYS A 438 14.59 -87.01 5.48
N LYS A 439 14.36 -87.85 4.47
CA LYS A 439 14.87 -89.24 4.43
C LYS A 439 16.39 -89.27 4.36
N ARG A 440 17.01 -88.45 3.49
CA ARG A 440 18.47 -88.29 3.38
C ARG A 440 19.12 -87.92 4.71
N GLN A 441 18.50 -87.01 5.47
CA GLN A 441 18.98 -86.58 6.79
C GLN A 441 18.88 -87.68 7.86
N LYS A 442 17.91 -88.61 7.73
CA LYS A 442 17.75 -89.75 8.63
C LYS A 442 18.67 -90.93 8.32
N CYS A 443 19.38 -90.93 7.19
CA CYS A 443 20.34 -91.97 6.86
C CYS A 443 21.56 -91.94 7.79
N GLY A 444 21.88 -93.07 8.44
CA GLY A 444 22.99 -93.19 9.40
C GLY A 444 24.39 -93.31 8.77
N LEU A 445 25.44 -93.33 9.60
CA LEU A 445 26.87 -93.29 9.19
C LEU A 445 27.28 -94.39 8.19
N PHE A 446 26.59 -95.54 8.20
CA PHE A 446 26.88 -96.69 7.33
C PHE A 446 25.97 -96.79 6.09
N GLN A 447 25.06 -95.83 5.86
CA GLN A 447 24.09 -95.83 4.74
C GLN A 447 24.51 -94.90 3.58
N GLY A 448 25.83 -94.77 3.34
CA GLY A 448 26.39 -93.82 2.36
C GLY A 448 25.88 -94.00 0.91
N LYS A 449 25.73 -95.26 0.44
CA LYS A 449 25.19 -95.55 -0.90
C LYS A 449 23.74 -95.09 -1.06
N MET A 450 22.89 -95.42 -0.09
CA MET A 450 21.48 -94.99 -0.07
C MET A 450 21.35 -93.46 0.00
N LYS A 451 22.25 -92.78 0.73
CA LYS A 451 22.31 -91.31 0.77
C LYS A 451 22.67 -90.72 -0.60
N GLN A 452 23.63 -91.31 -1.32
CA GLN A 452 24.00 -90.91 -2.68
C GLN A 452 22.88 -91.18 -3.69
N GLU A 453 22.16 -92.30 -3.57
CA GLU A 453 21.00 -92.60 -4.41
C GLU A 453 19.88 -91.56 -4.24
N ILE A 454 19.57 -91.17 -3.00
CA ILE A 454 18.57 -90.12 -2.73
C ILE A 454 19.02 -88.77 -3.30
N VAL A 455 20.30 -88.39 -3.15
CA VAL A 455 20.84 -87.16 -3.75
C VAL A 455 20.73 -87.20 -5.27
N THR A 456 21.11 -88.32 -5.88
CA THR A 456 21.03 -88.50 -7.33
C THR A 456 19.58 -88.40 -7.82
N GLN A 457 18.62 -88.98 -7.08
CA GLN A 457 17.20 -88.88 -7.40
C GLN A 457 16.68 -87.44 -7.29
N ILE A 458 17.08 -86.68 -6.26
CA ILE A 458 16.72 -85.26 -6.12
C ILE A 458 17.30 -84.46 -7.29
N ASP A 459 18.61 -84.53 -7.51
CA ASP A 459 19.33 -83.65 -8.43
C ASP A 459 19.05 -83.98 -9.91
N GLN A 460 18.87 -85.26 -10.24
CA GLN A 460 18.72 -85.70 -11.65
C GLN A 460 17.27 -85.93 -12.08
N GLN A 461 16.33 -86.08 -11.14
CA GLN A 461 14.93 -86.36 -11.48
C GLN A 461 13.97 -85.32 -10.90
N GLU A 462 13.99 -85.10 -9.58
CA GLU A 462 12.93 -84.32 -8.93
C GLU A 462 13.15 -82.79 -9.03
N GLU A 463 14.39 -82.30 -8.99
CA GLU A 463 14.73 -80.88 -9.20
C GLU A 463 14.50 -80.41 -10.64
N PRO A 464 14.93 -81.15 -11.69
CA PRO A 464 14.60 -80.79 -13.07
C PRO A 464 13.09 -80.72 -13.32
N LYS A 465 12.33 -81.69 -12.79
CA LYS A 465 10.85 -81.68 -12.83
C LYS A 465 10.28 -80.45 -12.11
N LEU A 466 10.79 -80.11 -10.92
CA LEU A 466 10.35 -78.91 -10.20
C LEU A 466 10.62 -77.64 -10.99
N LYS A 467 11.79 -77.54 -11.63
CA LYS A 467 12.17 -76.38 -12.44
C LYS A 467 11.25 -76.20 -13.65
N GLU A 468 10.93 -77.30 -14.34
CA GLU A 468 9.98 -77.30 -15.46
C GLU A 468 8.57 -76.90 -15.01
N LEU A 469 8.07 -77.51 -13.93
CA LEU A 469 6.77 -77.16 -13.34
C LEU A 469 6.70 -75.68 -12.89
N LYS A 470 7.78 -75.12 -12.35
CA LYS A 470 7.84 -73.69 -11.96
C LYS A 470 7.74 -72.76 -13.17
N ILE A 471 8.40 -73.10 -14.28
CA ILE A 471 8.32 -72.31 -15.52
C ILE A 471 6.90 -72.35 -16.08
N GLN A 472 6.31 -73.55 -16.14
CA GLN A 472 4.94 -73.73 -16.62
C GLN A 472 3.92 -73.01 -15.73
N ALA A 473 4.01 -73.19 -14.40
CA ALA A 473 3.10 -72.53 -13.45
C ALA A 473 3.21 -71.00 -13.50
N ALA A 474 4.42 -70.45 -13.69
CA ALA A 474 4.60 -69.00 -13.84
C ALA A 474 3.97 -68.47 -15.14
N ALA A 475 4.09 -69.20 -16.25
CA ALA A 475 3.46 -68.84 -17.52
C ALA A 475 1.93 -68.90 -17.43
N GLU A 476 1.37 -69.99 -16.90
CA GLU A 476 -0.07 -70.17 -16.74
C GLU A 476 -0.69 -69.17 -15.76
N LYS A 477 0.00 -68.87 -14.65
CA LYS A 477 -0.43 -67.83 -13.69
C LYS A 477 -0.49 -66.46 -14.35
N LYS A 478 0.53 -66.12 -15.14
CA LYS A 478 0.57 -64.86 -15.87
C LYS A 478 -0.60 -64.77 -16.86
N GLU A 479 -0.84 -65.81 -17.65
CA GLU A 479 -1.96 -65.85 -18.60
C GLU A 479 -3.33 -65.73 -17.90
N HIS A 480 -3.51 -66.42 -16.77
CA HIS A 480 -4.71 -66.32 -15.95
C HIS A 480 -4.94 -64.90 -15.42
N GLN A 481 -3.91 -64.26 -14.87
CA GLN A 481 -3.99 -62.90 -14.35
C GLN A 481 -4.26 -61.87 -15.47
N GLU A 482 -3.61 -62.02 -16.63
CA GLU A 482 -3.84 -61.16 -17.79
C GLU A 482 -5.29 -61.25 -18.28
N ARG A 483 -5.87 -62.46 -18.34
CA ARG A 483 -7.27 -62.66 -18.70
C ARG A 483 -8.22 -61.94 -17.74
N ILE A 484 -8.01 -62.09 -16.43
CA ILE A 484 -8.86 -61.44 -15.42
C ILE A 484 -8.68 -59.92 -15.45
N ASP A 485 -7.48 -59.42 -15.74
CA ASP A 485 -7.23 -58.00 -15.92
C ASP A 485 -7.99 -57.41 -17.11
N VAL A 486 -8.21 -58.17 -18.19
CA VAL A 486 -9.09 -57.74 -19.28
C VAL A 486 -10.51 -57.56 -18.77
N GLU A 487 -11.04 -58.51 -18.01
CA GLU A 487 -12.41 -58.46 -17.47
C GLU A 487 -12.61 -57.31 -16.47
N ILE A 488 -11.65 -57.10 -15.55
CA ILE A 488 -11.65 -55.95 -14.64
C ILE A 488 -11.65 -54.64 -15.42
N ASN A 489 -10.83 -54.54 -16.48
CA ASN A 489 -10.75 -53.32 -17.28
C ASN A 489 -12.05 -53.04 -18.06
N VAL A 490 -12.79 -54.07 -18.47
CA VAL A 490 -14.13 -53.90 -19.07
C VAL A 490 -15.10 -53.29 -18.05
N LEU A 491 -15.18 -53.87 -16.84
CA LEU A 491 -16.07 -53.36 -15.78
C LEU A 491 -15.68 -51.93 -15.33
N LYS A 492 -14.38 -51.60 -15.27
CA LYS A 492 -13.94 -50.23 -14.96
C LYS A 492 -14.26 -49.20 -16.04
N ARG A 493 -14.35 -49.65 -17.30
CA ARG A 493 -14.76 -48.80 -18.43
C ARG A 493 -16.27 -48.64 -18.52
N ASP A 494 -17.03 -49.49 -17.85
CA ASP A 494 -18.49 -49.37 -17.78
C ASP A 494 -18.89 -48.07 -17.07
N GLY A 495 -19.80 -47.31 -17.65
CA GLY A 495 -20.14 -45.95 -17.18
C GLY A 495 -19.10 -44.87 -17.48
N LYS A 496 -18.03 -45.15 -18.24
CA LYS A 496 -17.04 -44.13 -18.66
C LYS A 496 -17.70 -42.95 -19.38
N GLU A 497 -18.68 -43.21 -20.25
CA GLU A 497 -19.38 -42.15 -20.98
C GLU A 497 -20.08 -41.17 -20.02
N PHE A 498 -20.75 -41.67 -18.97
CA PHE A 498 -21.38 -40.83 -17.96
C PHE A 498 -20.35 -40.00 -17.18
N ARG A 499 -19.20 -40.58 -16.85
CA ARG A 499 -18.09 -39.86 -16.20
C ARG A 499 -17.51 -38.77 -17.09
N ASP A 500 -17.33 -39.04 -18.39
CA ASP A 500 -16.85 -38.06 -19.37
C ASP A 500 -17.87 -36.91 -19.56
N GLN A 501 -19.17 -37.23 -19.62
CA GLN A 501 -20.24 -36.23 -19.66
C GLN A 501 -20.30 -35.39 -18.38
N PHE A 502 -20.19 -36.02 -17.21
CA PHE A 502 -20.14 -35.34 -15.91
C PHE A 502 -18.99 -34.35 -15.86
N ALA A 503 -17.79 -34.75 -16.29
CA ALA A 503 -16.61 -33.87 -16.33
C ALA A 503 -16.82 -32.66 -17.25
N LYS A 504 -17.42 -32.85 -18.43
CA LYS A 504 -17.75 -31.75 -19.36
C LYS A 504 -18.75 -30.76 -18.76
N LEU A 505 -19.84 -31.27 -18.19
CA LEU A 505 -20.86 -30.43 -17.55
C LEU A 505 -20.30 -29.69 -16.33
N LYS A 506 -19.45 -30.34 -15.54
CA LYS A 506 -18.78 -29.72 -14.39
C LYS A 506 -17.86 -28.58 -14.83
N LYS A 507 -17.15 -28.74 -15.94
CA LYS A 507 -16.35 -27.67 -16.54
C LYS A 507 -17.23 -26.50 -16.99
N ARG A 508 -18.35 -26.77 -17.66
CA ARG A 508 -19.29 -25.71 -18.09
C ARG A 508 -19.91 -24.97 -16.90
N GLU A 509 -20.26 -25.66 -15.83
CA GLU A 509 -20.74 -25.02 -14.58
C GLU A 509 -19.71 -24.03 -14.00
N GLN A 510 -18.43 -24.41 -14.03
CA GLN A 510 -17.32 -23.54 -13.59
C GLN A 510 -17.17 -22.32 -14.51
N GLU A 511 -17.27 -22.50 -15.83
CA GLU A 511 -17.23 -21.40 -16.81
C GLU A 511 -18.36 -20.39 -16.58
N ILE A 512 -19.59 -20.87 -16.34
CA ILE A 512 -20.74 -20.00 -16.04
C ILE A 512 -20.51 -19.27 -14.71
N THR A 513 -20.03 -19.97 -13.67
CA THR A 513 -19.72 -19.34 -12.37
C THR A 513 -18.66 -18.25 -12.53
N GLN A 514 -17.64 -18.49 -13.34
CA GLN A 514 -16.61 -17.48 -13.65
C GLN A 514 -17.20 -16.27 -14.36
N GLU A 515 -18.07 -16.45 -15.36
CA GLU A 515 -18.70 -15.33 -16.06
C GLU A 515 -19.65 -14.54 -15.15
N LEU A 516 -20.45 -15.21 -14.30
CA LEU A 516 -21.34 -14.55 -13.33
C LEU A 516 -20.58 -13.74 -12.26
N THR A 517 -19.35 -14.13 -11.93
CA THR A 517 -18.53 -13.49 -10.88
C THR A 517 -17.41 -12.60 -11.42
N LYS A 518 -17.35 -12.43 -12.75
CA LYS A 518 -16.33 -11.63 -13.42
C LYS A 518 -16.56 -10.14 -13.17
N GLU A 519 -15.54 -9.45 -12.69
CA GLU A 519 -15.56 -7.97 -12.65
C GLU A 519 -15.54 -7.46 -14.11
N ARG A 520 -16.58 -6.71 -14.48
CA ARG A 520 -16.76 -6.10 -15.81
C ARG A 520 -16.68 -4.57 -15.71
#